data_AF-A0A351FYP4-F1
#
_entry.id   AF-A0A351FYP4-F1
#
_cell.length_a   1.000
_cell.length_b   1.000
_cell.length_c   1.000
_cell.angle_alpha   90.00
_cell.angle_beta   90.00
_cell.angle_gamma   90.00
#
_symmetry.space_group_name_H-M   'P 1'
#
loop_
_entity.id
_entity.type
_entity.pdbx_description
1 polymer ?
#
loop_
_entity_poly.entity_id
_entity_poly.type
_entity_poly.pdbx_seq_one_letter_code
_entity_poly.pdbx_strand_id
1 'polypeptide(L)'
;IAFLLVSTPWLVRNHHLSGNLFGTSGLALYAQTADFPGDTIERRLFHEPSEPTADGENDKFKQGVADGVGFWKLADKLSRNLRYLLLSELPRFSGGWFAVICLIGLVVPFRNPQLHRFRVFLLMTLAVFALGQALGRTHLSDAETTLADLLRRPLGQGGFAEMASNLSGENLLAIVGPVSFLFGAGLFFSLLDQWKVTLPEMRLAGGGVLVLASALPLLLGFVLAKPYPVADPPYHPARLQYLKSIPAGHGFQELKRDDLMMSDLPWAVAWYGGQDSLWLTRTVQPDFYSLNDDFRPIRGLYLTEMTTDQRYVSRVFAKDNASNWERFVLNMQINGELPDGFPLLGVDDEFFPQQWLLFAVPETAP
;
A
#
# COMPACT_ATOMS: atom_id res chain seq x y z
N ILE A 1 -17.40 -10.48 -23.93
CA ILE A 1 -16.98 -11.87 -24.19
C ILE A 1 -15.46 -12.01 -24.07
N ALA A 2 -14.65 -11.31 -24.88
CA ALA A 2 -13.18 -11.37 -24.78
C ALA A 2 -12.63 -11.06 -23.37
N PHE A 3 -13.12 -10.00 -22.71
CA PHE A 3 -12.74 -9.66 -21.33
C PHE A 3 -12.99 -10.82 -20.35
N LEU A 4 -14.16 -11.45 -20.42
CA LEU A 4 -14.50 -12.58 -19.54
C LEU A 4 -13.57 -13.77 -19.78
N LEU A 5 -13.32 -14.14 -21.05
CA LEU A 5 -12.41 -15.24 -21.38
C LEU A 5 -10.98 -15.02 -20.85
N VAL A 6 -10.49 -13.78 -20.90
CA VAL A 6 -9.15 -13.43 -20.40
C VAL A 6 -9.11 -13.40 -18.87
N SER A 7 -10.18 -12.91 -18.21
CA SER A 7 -10.22 -12.77 -16.75
C SER A 7 -10.61 -14.05 -16.02
N THR A 8 -11.37 -14.97 -16.64
CA THR A 8 -11.87 -16.19 -15.98
C THR A 8 -10.77 -17.05 -15.36
N PRO A 9 -9.64 -17.37 -16.03
CA PRO A 9 -8.58 -18.17 -15.41
C PRO A 9 -8.02 -17.55 -14.11
N TRP A 10 -7.90 -16.22 -14.08
CA TRP A 10 -7.43 -15.50 -12.90
C TRP A 10 -8.48 -15.51 -11.77
N LEU A 11 -9.76 -15.29 -12.10
CA LEU A 11 -10.85 -15.35 -11.11
C LEU A 11 -11.02 -16.75 -10.51
N VAL A 12 -10.88 -17.80 -11.33
CA VAL A 12 -10.94 -19.20 -10.89
C VAL A 12 -9.76 -19.51 -9.97
N ARG A 13 -8.54 -19.11 -10.35
CA ARG A 13 -7.36 -19.24 -9.48
C ARG A 13 -7.57 -18.56 -8.13
N ASN A 14 -8.05 -17.32 -8.11
CA ASN A 14 -8.29 -16.59 -6.87
C ASN A 14 -9.32 -17.30 -5.99
N HIS A 15 -10.42 -17.78 -6.58
CA HIS A 15 -11.43 -18.53 -5.85
C HIS A 15 -10.87 -19.82 -5.25
N HIS A 16 -10.02 -20.55 -5.97
CA HIS A 16 -9.37 -21.75 -5.43
C HIS A 16 -8.40 -21.43 -4.27
N LEU A 17 -7.68 -20.32 -4.33
CA LEU A 17 -6.68 -19.97 -3.32
C LEU A 17 -7.27 -19.29 -2.08
N SER A 18 -8.30 -18.47 -2.23
CA SER A 18 -8.81 -17.62 -1.15
C SER A 18 -10.30 -17.79 -0.87
N GLY A 19 -11.01 -18.66 -1.61
CA GLY A 19 -12.47 -18.78 -1.56
C GLY A 19 -13.23 -17.60 -2.16
N ASN A 20 -12.54 -16.58 -2.70
CA ASN A 20 -13.13 -15.36 -3.24
C ASN A 20 -12.65 -15.07 -4.67
N LEU A 21 -13.54 -14.59 -5.54
CA LEU A 21 -13.22 -14.27 -6.94
C LEU A 21 -12.14 -13.18 -7.09
N PHE A 22 -12.15 -12.20 -6.19
CA PHE A 22 -11.19 -11.08 -6.20
C PHE A 22 -10.08 -11.24 -5.15
N GLY A 23 -9.88 -12.45 -4.62
CA GLY A 23 -8.84 -12.69 -3.64
C GLY A 23 -9.10 -11.96 -2.32
N THR A 24 -8.06 -11.33 -1.80
CA THR A 24 -8.08 -10.51 -0.58
C THR A 24 -8.44 -9.05 -0.84
N SER A 25 -8.69 -8.63 -2.09
CA SER A 25 -8.88 -7.21 -2.42
C SER A 25 -10.10 -6.58 -1.71
N GLY A 26 -11.12 -7.38 -1.38
CA GLY A 26 -12.28 -6.92 -0.60
C GLY A 26 -11.92 -6.47 0.81
N LEU A 27 -10.81 -6.96 1.38
CA LEU A 27 -10.34 -6.56 2.70
C LEU A 27 -9.89 -5.09 2.75
N ALA A 28 -9.52 -4.50 1.61
CA ALA A 28 -9.15 -3.09 1.52
C ALA A 28 -10.29 -2.15 1.97
N LEU A 29 -11.56 -2.58 1.85
CA LEU A 29 -12.72 -1.83 2.36
C LEU A 29 -12.65 -1.63 3.87
N TYR A 30 -12.20 -2.66 4.59
CA TYR A 30 -12.15 -2.72 6.04
C TYR A 30 -10.84 -2.20 6.63
N ALA A 31 -9.76 -2.19 5.83
CA ALA A 31 -8.50 -1.56 6.20
C ALA A 31 -8.69 -0.08 6.58
N GLN A 32 -7.89 0.44 7.51
CA GLN A 32 -7.95 1.84 7.98
C GLN A 32 -9.31 2.27 8.57
N THR A 33 -10.12 1.31 9.00
CA THR A 33 -11.28 1.58 9.87
C THR A 33 -10.83 1.66 11.33
N ALA A 34 -11.70 2.16 12.22
CA ALA A 34 -11.37 2.25 13.64
C ALA A 34 -11.01 0.89 14.27
N ASP A 35 -11.59 -0.21 13.77
CA ASP A 35 -11.33 -1.56 14.26
C ASP A 35 -10.03 -2.15 13.69
N PHE A 36 -9.61 -1.65 12.51
CA PHE A 36 -8.46 -2.11 11.75
C PHE A 36 -7.54 -0.97 11.31
N PRO A 37 -6.85 -0.31 12.26
CA PRO A 37 -5.89 0.73 11.92
C PRO A 37 -4.64 0.14 11.23
N GLY A 38 -4.09 0.83 10.22
CA GLY A 38 -2.82 0.43 9.59
C GLY A 38 -2.84 -0.93 8.87
N ASP A 39 -1.82 -1.73 9.15
CA ASP A 39 -1.53 -3.08 8.63
C ASP A 39 -2.29 -4.20 9.36
N THR A 40 -3.14 -3.84 10.32
CA THR A 40 -3.70 -4.81 11.27
C THR A 40 -4.65 -5.85 10.68
N ILE A 41 -5.30 -5.54 9.55
CA ILE A 41 -6.21 -6.49 8.89
C ILE A 41 -5.45 -7.57 8.12
N GLU A 42 -4.28 -7.24 7.57
CA GLU A 42 -3.42 -8.17 6.83
C GLU A 42 -2.74 -9.17 7.79
N ARG A 43 -2.54 -8.74 9.03
CA ARG A 43 -1.88 -9.49 10.11
C ARG A 43 -2.83 -10.28 11.01
N ARG A 44 -4.14 -10.06 10.87
CA ARG A 44 -5.13 -10.76 11.69
C ARG A 44 -5.40 -12.13 11.10
N LEU A 45 -5.40 -13.14 11.97
CA LEU A 45 -5.80 -14.48 11.60
C LEU A 45 -7.30 -14.51 11.26
N PHE A 46 -7.62 -15.03 10.08
CA PHE A 46 -9.01 -15.25 9.64
C PHE A 46 -9.61 -16.55 10.15
N HIS A 47 -8.80 -17.35 10.85
CA HIS A 47 -9.20 -18.57 11.53
C HIS A 47 -9.09 -18.32 13.04
N GLU A 48 -10.24 -18.25 13.70
CA GLU A 48 -10.33 -18.21 15.16
C GLU A 48 -10.71 -19.63 15.59
N PRO A 49 -9.84 -20.38 16.28
CA PRO A 49 -10.19 -21.72 16.73
C PRO A 49 -11.40 -21.62 17.66
N SER A 50 -12.43 -22.41 17.36
CA SER A 50 -13.60 -22.57 18.21
C SER A 50 -13.14 -22.89 19.63
N GLU A 51 -13.46 -22.07 20.64
CA GLU A 51 -13.43 -22.59 22.02
C GLU A 51 -14.34 -23.82 22.06
N PRO A 52 -13.88 -24.97 22.58
CA PRO A 52 -14.73 -26.15 22.71
C PRO A 52 -15.87 -25.79 23.67
N THR A 53 -17.05 -25.55 23.10
CA THR A 53 -18.25 -25.35 23.89
C THR A 53 -18.60 -26.69 24.53
N ALA A 54 -19.05 -26.66 25.79
CA ALA A 54 -19.37 -27.87 26.57
C ALA A 54 -20.47 -28.74 25.94
N ASP A 55 -21.18 -28.20 24.94
CA ASP A 55 -22.16 -28.88 24.14
C ASP A 55 -21.53 -29.13 22.76
N GLY A 56 -21.31 -30.40 22.40
CA GLY A 56 -20.61 -30.85 21.18
C GLY A 56 -21.30 -30.50 19.85
N GLU A 57 -21.57 -29.22 19.63
CA GLU A 57 -22.03 -28.66 18.37
C GLU A 57 -20.78 -28.26 17.55
N ASN A 58 -20.48 -29.11 16.57
CA ASN A 58 -19.32 -28.99 15.67
C ASN A 58 -19.13 -27.58 15.09
N ASP A 59 -17.88 -27.12 15.12
CA ASP A 59 -17.25 -26.07 14.30
C ASP A 59 -18.20 -25.22 13.45
N LYS A 60 -18.73 -24.16 14.07
CA LYS A 60 -19.14 -23.00 13.28
C LYS A 60 -17.89 -22.21 12.99
N PHE A 61 -17.33 -22.40 11.78
CA PHE A 61 -16.45 -21.41 11.17
C PHE A 61 -17.14 -20.05 11.32
N LYS A 62 -16.72 -19.23 12.30
CA LYS A 62 -17.16 -17.83 12.38
C LYS A 62 -16.46 -17.08 11.26
N GLN A 63 -16.97 -17.28 10.07
CA GLN A 63 -16.53 -16.62 8.87
C GLN A 63 -16.87 -15.15 9.02
N GLY A 64 -15.85 -14.30 9.12
CA GLY A 64 -16.00 -12.86 8.99
C GLY A 64 -15.30 -12.04 10.06
N VAL A 65 -13.96 -12.05 10.11
CA VAL A 65 -13.18 -11.04 10.84
C VAL A 65 -13.65 -9.60 10.53
N ALA A 66 -14.13 -9.39 9.31
CA ALA A 66 -14.64 -8.12 8.82
C ALA A 66 -16.13 -7.85 9.12
N ASP A 67 -16.89 -8.84 9.60
CA ASP A 67 -18.34 -8.69 9.86
C ASP A 67 -18.64 -7.78 11.04
N GLY A 68 -17.66 -7.55 11.92
CA GLY A 68 -17.75 -6.58 13.00
C GLY A 68 -17.75 -5.11 12.53
N VAL A 69 -17.39 -4.84 11.27
CA VAL A 69 -17.36 -3.48 10.73
C VAL A 69 -18.75 -3.11 10.20
N GLY A 70 -19.52 -2.44 11.06
CA GLY A 70 -20.83 -1.92 10.67
C GLY A 70 -20.77 -0.90 9.52
N PHE A 71 -21.86 -0.81 8.76
CA PHE A 71 -22.02 0.11 7.62
C PHE A 71 -21.60 1.56 7.93
N TRP A 72 -21.93 2.07 9.12
CA TRP A 72 -21.58 3.44 9.54
C TRP A 72 -20.07 3.69 9.65
N LYS A 73 -19.28 2.67 9.99
CA LYS A 73 -17.80 2.80 10.04
C LYS A 73 -17.22 2.89 8.63
N LEU A 74 -17.80 2.17 7.68
CA LEU A 74 -17.45 2.29 6.25
C LEU A 74 -17.86 3.65 5.70
N ALA A 75 -19.03 4.16 6.07
CA ALA A 75 -19.49 5.49 5.69
C ALA A 75 -18.59 6.60 6.26
N ASP A 76 -18.12 6.46 7.52
CA ASP A 76 -17.16 7.39 8.11
C ASP A 76 -15.81 7.35 7.38
N LYS A 77 -15.27 6.14 7.09
CA LYS A 77 -14.07 5.97 6.26
C LYS A 77 -14.22 6.67 4.91
N LEU A 78 -15.34 6.43 4.21
CA LEU A 78 -15.64 7.05 2.93
C LEU A 78 -15.66 8.58 3.04
N SER A 79 -16.34 9.13 4.04
CA SER A 79 -16.45 10.58 4.26
C SER A 79 -15.08 11.23 4.51
N ARG A 80 -14.26 10.63 5.38
CA ARG A 80 -12.90 11.13 5.70
C ARG A 80 -11.99 11.09 4.47
N ASN A 81 -11.99 9.98 3.73
CA ASN A 81 -11.15 9.81 2.57
C ASN A 81 -11.62 10.64 1.38
N LEU A 82 -12.94 10.81 1.19
CA LEU A 82 -13.49 11.69 0.16
C LEU A 82 -13.16 13.16 0.47
N ARG A 83 -13.24 13.58 1.74
CA ARG A 83 -12.79 14.91 2.15
C ARG A 83 -11.32 15.13 1.85
N TYR A 84 -10.46 14.15 2.17
CA TYR A 84 -9.04 14.22 1.81
C TYR A 84 -8.88 14.35 0.30
N LEU A 85 -9.43 13.42 -0.47
CA LEU A 85 -9.34 13.38 -1.93
C LEU A 85 -9.81 14.69 -2.58
N LEU A 86 -10.93 15.26 -2.15
CA LEU A 86 -11.45 16.52 -2.69
C LEU A 86 -10.55 17.73 -2.38
N LEU A 87 -9.90 17.75 -1.22
CA LEU A 87 -9.10 18.89 -0.76
C LEU A 87 -7.63 18.80 -1.20
N SER A 88 -7.04 17.61 -1.28
CA SER A 88 -5.60 17.42 -1.54
C SER A 88 -5.31 16.84 -2.93
N GLU A 89 -6.04 15.80 -3.35
CA GLU A 89 -5.71 15.01 -4.56
C GLU A 89 -6.40 15.52 -5.81
N LEU A 90 -7.68 15.92 -5.73
CA LEU A 90 -8.48 16.37 -6.86
C LEU A 90 -7.93 17.63 -7.55
N PRO A 91 -7.29 18.59 -6.87
CA PRO A 91 -6.62 19.69 -7.59
C PRO A 91 -5.36 19.24 -8.34
N ARG A 92 -4.82 18.05 -8.02
CA ARG A 92 -3.52 17.56 -8.47
C ARG A 92 -3.59 16.32 -9.37
N PHE A 93 -4.76 15.71 -9.55
CA PHE A 93 -4.91 14.40 -10.22
C PHE A 93 -4.46 14.38 -11.70
N SER A 94 -4.52 15.52 -12.40
CA SER A 94 -4.03 15.65 -13.78
C SER A 94 -2.57 16.11 -13.85
N GLY A 95 -1.85 16.10 -12.73
CA GLY A 95 -0.44 16.50 -12.66
C GLY A 95 -0.20 18.00 -12.78
N GLY A 96 -1.19 18.89 -12.63
CA GLY A 96 -0.95 20.33 -12.67
C GLY A 96 -2.21 21.19 -12.78
N TRP A 97 -2.02 22.47 -13.16
CA TRP A 97 -3.09 23.49 -13.28
C TRP A 97 -4.23 23.11 -14.25
N PHE A 98 -4.00 22.16 -15.17
CA PHE A 98 -5.04 21.66 -16.07
C PHE A 98 -6.15 20.89 -15.37
N ALA A 99 -5.86 20.28 -14.21
CA ALA A 99 -6.91 19.70 -13.38
C ALA A 99 -7.97 20.77 -13.05
N VAL A 100 -7.53 21.98 -12.70
CA VAL A 100 -8.43 23.10 -12.35
C VAL A 100 -9.26 23.53 -13.56
N ILE A 101 -8.64 23.69 -14.74
CA ILE A 101 -9.36 24.06 -15.97
C ILE A 101 -10.38 22.97 -16.36
N CYS A 102 -9.99 21.71 -16.26
CA CYS A 102 -10.88 20.57 -16.48
C CYS A 102 -12.06 20.60 -15.49
N LEU A 103 -11.80 20.81 -14.20
CA LEU A 103 -12.84 20.88 -13.16
C LEU A 103 -13.82 22.04 -13.42
N ILE A 104 -13.31 23.22 -13.81
CA ILE A 104 -14.16 24.34 -14.24
C ILE A 104 -15.04 23.91 -15.42
N GLY A 105 -14.47 23.24 -16.42
CA GLY A 105 -15.20 22.70 -17.56
C GLY A 105 -16.26 21.67 -17.23
N LEU A 106 -16.06 20.90 -16.17
CA LEU A 106 -17.02 19.91 -15.69
C LEU A 106 -18.23 20.59 -15.01
N VAL A 107 -18.03 21.75 -14.39
CA VAL A 107 -19.11 22.55 -13.77
C VAL A 107 -19.93 23.29 -14.84
N VAL A 108 -19.29 23.82 -15.88
CA VAL A 108 -19.96 24.63 -16.91
C VAL A 108 -20.82 23.74 -17.84
N PRO A 109 -22.10 24.09 -18.09
CA PRO A 109 -22.93 23.39 -19.06
C PRO A 109 -22.58 23.77 -20.50
N PHE A 110 -22.32 22.77 -21.33
CA PHE A 110 -22.14 22.94 -22.78
C PHE A 110 -23.49 22.95 -23.50
N ARG A 111 -23.64 23.87 -24.46
CA ARG A 111 -24.80 23.90 -25.38
C ARG A 111 -24.80 22.74 -26.37
N ASN A 112 -23.62 22.22 -26.75
CA ASN A 112 -23.51 21.11 -27.68
C ASN A 112 -23.87 19.78 -26.97
N PRO A 113 -24.85 19.01 -27.46
CA PRO A 113 -25.31 17.77 -26.82
C PRO A 113 -24.22 16.69 -26.74
N GLN A 114 -23.27 16.65 -27.69
CA GLN A 114 -22.17 15.66 -27.66
C GLN A 114 -21.19 15.96 -26.53
N LEU A 115 -20.77 17.22 -26.38
CA LEU A 115 -19.90 17.67 -25.30
C LEU A 115 -20.59 17.53 -23.93
N HIS A 116 -21.90 17.75 -23.87
CA HIS A 116 -22.67 17.49 -22.66
C HIS A 116 -22.63 16.01 -22.24
N ARG A 117 -22.82 15.07 -23.19
CA ARG A 117 -22.71 13.62 -22.90
C ARG A 117 -21.32 13.24 -22.44
N PHE A 118 -20.28 13.74 -23.10
CA PHE A 118 -18.89 13.49 -22.72
C PHE A 118 -18.58 14.04 -21.32
N ARG A 119 -19.05 15.25 -21.00
CA ARG A 119 -18.95 15.84 -19.65
C ARG A 119 -19.60 14.96 -18.60
N VAL A 120 -20.84 14.51 -18.82
CA VAL A 120 -21.55 13.63 -17.88
C VAL A 120 -20.81 12.31 -17.72
N PHE A 121 -20.31 11.73 -18.80
CA PHE A 121 -19.49 10.51 -18.75
C PHE A 121 -18.23 10.70 -17.90
N LEU A 122 -17.50 11.80 -18.09
CA LEU A 122 -16.33 12.14 -17.28
C LEU A 122 -16.68 12.35 -15.80
N LEU A 123 -17.75 13.09 -15.51
CA LEU A 123 -18.24 13.29 -14.15
C LEU A 123 -18.58 11.98 -13.46
N MET A 124 -19.30 11.09 -14.13
CA MET A 124 -19.68 9.78 -13.58
C MET A 124 -18.44 8.90 -13.37
N THR A 125 -17.49 8.90 -14.31
CA THR A 125 -16.24 8.13 -14.18
C THR A 125 -15.40 8.64 -13.02
N LEU A 126 -15.26 9.96 -12.90
CA LEU A 126 -14.56 10.60 -11.78
C LEU A 126 -15.22 10.26 -10.44
N ALA A 127 -16.56 10.28 -10.37
CA ALA A 127 -17.30 9.91 -9.17
C ALA A 127 -17.07 8.45 -8.79
N VAL A 128 -17.16 7.52 -9.75
CA VAL A 128 -16.93 6.08 -9.50
C VAL A 128 -15.52 5.82 -9.02
N PHE A 129 -14.51 6.41 -9.65
CA PHE A 129 -13.11 6.24 -9.22
C PHE A 129 -12.80 6.94 -7.90
N ALA A 130 -13.37 8.12 -7.64
CA ALA A 130 -13.23 8.78 -6.35
C ALA A 130 -13.85 7.95 -5.21
N LEU A 131 -15.02 7.34 -5.43
CA LEU A 131 -15.64 6.43 -4.47
C LEU A 131 -14.80 5.16 -4.27
N GLY A 132 -14.32 4.55 -5.36
CA GLY A 132 -13.47 3.36 -5.31
C GLY A 132 -12.16 3.61 -4.57
N GLN A 133 -11.51 4.74 -4.85
CA GLN A 133 -10.26 5.15 -4.20
C GLN A 133 -10.49 5.52 -2.73
N ALA A 134 -11.56 6.25 -2.41
CA ALA A 134 -11.87 6.60 -1.03
C ALA A 134 -12.18 5.36 -0.17
N LEU A 135 -12.87 4.36 -0.72
CA LEU A 135 -13.14 3.10 -0.02
C LEU A 135 -11.92 2.17 0.02
N GLY A 136 -11.15 2.11 -1.06
CA GLY A 136 -9.99 1.23 -1.24
C GLY A 136 -8.69 1.77 -0.65
N ARG A 137 -8.65 3.02 -0.16
CA ARG A 137 -7.46 3.60 0.48
C ARG A 137 -7.05 2.77 1.69
N THR A 138 -5.80 2.32 1.70
CA THR A 138 -5.19 1.57 2.79
C THR A 138 -3.99 2.31 3.38
N HIS A 139 -3.24 1.65 4.28
CA HIS A 139 -2.04 2.19 4.87
C HIS A 139 -0.88 2.38 3.88
N LEU A 140 -0.92 1.69 2.73
CA LEU A 140 0.08 1.81 1.68
C LEU A 140 0.05 3.19 1.01
N SER A 141 -1.14 3.78 0.85
CA SER A 141 -1.29 5.17 0.39
C SER A 141 -0.57 6.16 1.31
N ASP A 142 -0.64 5.95 2.63
CA ASP A 142 -0.05 6.89 3.59
C ASP A 142 1.48 6.70 3.69
N ALA A 143 1.99 5.47 3.57
CA ALA A 143 3.43 5.20 3.54
C ALA A 143 4.14 5.96 2.41
N GLU A 144 3.54 5.98 1.21
CA GLU A 144 4.08 6.70 0.06
C GLU A 144 4.09 8.23 0.27
N THR A 145 3.06 8.77 0.96
CA THR A 145 3.02 10.21 1.27
C THR A 145 4.12 10.64 2.25
N THR A 146 4.49 9.78 3.21
CA THR A 146 5.57 10.11 4.16
C THR A 146 6.94 10.15 3.48
N LEU A 147 7.19 9.22 2.55
CA LEU A 147 8.39 9.25 1.71
C LEU A 147 8.43 10.53 0.86
N ALA A 148 7.30 10.91 0.25
CA ALA A 148 7.19 12.15 -0.51
C ALA A 148 7.43 13.40 0.37
N ASP A 149 6.92 13.43 1.60
CA ASP A 149 7.15 14.51 2.55
C ASP A 149 8.61 14.61 3.02
N LEU A 150 9.30 13.48 3.16
CA LEU A 150 10.73 13.45 3.45
C LEU A 150 11.55 13.96 2.25
N LEU A 151 11.16 13.61 1.02
CA LEU A 151 11.75 14.15 -0.21
C LEU A 151 11.45 15.66 -0.41
N ARG A 152 10.36 16.19 0.16
CA ARG A 152 10.01 17.62 0.15
C ARG A 152 10.91 18.48 1.05
N ARG A 153 11.39 17.94 2.19
CA ARG A 153 12.19 18.68 3.18
C ARG A 153 13.42 19.43 2.60
N PRO A 154 14.20 18.87 1.65
CA PRO A 154 15.34 19.59 1.08
C PRO A 154 15.00 20.67 0.03
N LEU A 155 13.82 20.67 -0.58
CA LEU A 155 13.48 21.57 -1.71
C LEU A 155 12.64 22.80 -1.32
N GLY A 156 12.25 22.92 -0.04
CA GLY A 156 11.37 23.99 0.43
C GLY A 156 9.92 23.87 -0.08
N GLN A 157 8.97 24.47 0.64
CA GLN A 157 7.53 24.41 0.35
C GLN A 157 7.10 24.99 -1.03
N GLY A 158 8.02 25.52 -1.83
CA GLY A 158 7.73 26.25 -3.08
C GLY A 158 8.12 25.56 -4.39
N GLY A 159 8.58 24.30 -4.36
CA GLY A 159 9.05 23.62 -5.57
C GLY A 159 7.92 23.10 -6.47
N PHE A 160 7.93 23.50 -7.75
CA PHE A 160 7.13 22.94 -8.86
C PHE A 160 7.41 21.45 -9.16
N ALA A 161 8.13 20.75 -8.27
CA ALA A 161 8.62 19.38 -8.42
C ALA A 161 7.66 18.33 -7.82
N GLU A 162 6.35 18.59 -7.83
CA GLU A 162 5.31 17.70 -7.34
C GLU A 162 4.43 17.15 -8.47
N MET A 163 4.99 16.35 -9.37
CA MET A 163 4.15 15.64 -10.35
C MET A 163 4.20 14.12 -10.24
N ALA A 164 5.22 13.53 -9.61
CA ALA A 164 5.42 12.08 -9.64
C ALA A 164 4.91 11.35 -8.38
N SER A 165 4.63 12.04 -7.27
CA SER A 165 4.25 11.40 -5.99
C SER A 165 2.80 10.94 -5.89
N ASN A 166 2.08 10.89 -7.02
CA ASN A 166 0.67 10.50 -7.04
C ASN A 166 0.46 9.14 -7.72
N LEU A 167 1.52 8.43 -8.13
CA LEU A 167 1.38 7.15 -8.82
C LEU A 167 1.42 5.98 -7.82
N SER A 168 0.48 5.99 -6.87
CA SER A 168 0.22 4.84 -6.02
C SER A 168 -0.70 3.86 -6.75
N GLY A 169 -0.60 2.56 -6.44
CA GLY A 169 -1.53 1.55 -6.95
C GLY A 169 -2.98 1.80 -6.55
N GLU A 170 -3.21 2.66 -5.56
CA GLU A 170 -4.52 3.04 -5.03
C GLU A 170 -5.06 4.33 -5.67
N ASN A 171 -4.26 5.08 -6.45
CA ASN A 171 -4.70 6.29 -7.14
C ASN A 171 -5.44 5.99 -8.45
N LEU A 172 -6.71 5.61 -8.33
CA LEU A 172 -7.60 5.37 -9.47
C LEU A 172 -7.84 6.63 -10.31
N LEU A 173 -7.77 7.83 -9.73
CA LEU A 173 -7.95 9.08 -10.48
C LEU A 173 -6.86 9.30 -11.54
N ALA A 174 -5.67 8.71 -11.36
CA ALA A 174 -4.59 8.78 -12.34
C ALA A 174 -5.01 8.21 -13.72
N ILE A 175 -5.91 7.22 -13.73
CA ILE A 175 -6.44 6.61 -14.96
C ILE A 175 -7.22 7.64 -15.81
N VAL A 176 -7.92 8.58 -15.15
CA VAL A 176 -8.73 9.62 -15.82
C VAL A 176 -7.87 10.81 -16.24
N GLY A 177 -6.65 10.94 -15.70
CA GLY A 177 -5.71 12.02 -15.96
C GLY A 177 -5.57 12.39 -17.44
N PRO A 178 -5.22 11.45 -18.36
CA PRO A 178 -5.05 11.77 -19.78
C PRO A 178 -6.31 12.31 -20.46
N VAL A 179 -7.48 11.75 -20.14
CA VAL A 179 -8.75 12.16 -20.75
C VAL A 179 -9.18 13.53 -20.20
N SER A 180 -9.02 13.75 -18.89
CA SER A 180 -9.24 15.05 -18.26
C SER A 180 -8.32 16.13 -18.80
N PHE A 181 -7.05 15.80 -19.08
CA PHE A 181 -6.13 16.72 -19.71
C PHE A 181 -6.61 17.14 -21.10
N LEU A 182 -7.00 16.20 -21.96
CA LEU A 182 -7.54 16.50 -23.29
C LEU A 182 -8.80 17.37 -23.23
N PHE A 183 -9.69 17.08 -22.28
CA PHE A 183 -10.89 17.88 -22.05
C PHE A 183 -10.56 19.31 -21.59
N GLY A 184 -9.65 19.46 -20.62
CA GLY A 184 -9.20 20.75 -20.12
C GLY A 184 -8.48 21.59 -21.19
N ALA A 185 -7.61 20.95 -21.98
CA ALA A 185 -6.91 21.59 -23.09
C ALA A 185 -7.91 22.05 -24.18
N GLY A 186 -8.88 21.20 -24.54
CA GLY A 186 -9.93 21.56 -25.49
C GLY A 186 -10.78 22.74 -25.02
N LEU A 187 -11.12 22.79 -23.74
CA LEU A 187 -11.82 23.93 -23.16
C LEU A 187 -10.99 25.21 -23.21
N PHE A 188 -9.70 25.13 -22.89
CA PHE A 188 -8.81 26.29 -22.96
C PHE A 188 -8.73 26.86 -24.38
N PHE A 189 -8.52 26.01 -25.40
CA PHE A 189 -8.53 26.46 -26.79
C PHE A 189 -9.89 27.02 -27.21
N SER A 190 -10.99 26.41 -26.77
CA SER A 190 -12.33 26.96 -27.03
C SER A 190 -12.55 28.33 -26.42
N LEU A 191 -11.99 28.63 -25.24
CA LEU A 191 -12.06 29.94 -24.61
C LEU A 191 -11.15 30.95 -25.33
N LEU A 192 -9.94 30.53 -25.74
CA LEU A 192 -9.06 31.36 -26.55
C LEU A 192 -9.70 31.76 -27.88
N ASP A 193 -10.41 30.84 -28.54
CA ASP A 193 -11.10 31.12 -29.81
C ASP A 193 -12.27 32.11 -29.65
N GLN A 194 -12.96 32.07 -28.51
CA GLN A 194 -14.02 33.03 -28.19
C GLN A 194 -13.47 34.42 -27.87
N TRP A 195 -12.19 34.52 -27.50
CA TRP A 195 -11.55 35.81 -27.30
C TRP A 195 -11.39 36.50 -28.66
N LYS A 196 -12.11 37.61 -28.86
CA LYS A 196 -12.09 38.42 -30.09
C LYS A 196 -10.76 39.16 -30.25
N VAL A 197 -9.68 38.41 -30.35
CA VAL A 197 -8.36 38.96 -30.59
C VAL A 197 -8.20 39.14 -32.10
N THR A 198 -7.93 40.38 -32.51
CA THR A 198 -7.81 40.80 -33.92
C THR A 198 -6.55 40.28 -34.61
N LEU A 199 -5.58 39.76 -33.86
CA LEU A 199 -4.30 39.29 -34.36
C LEU A 199 -4.17 37.76 -34.26
N PRO A 200 -3.92 37.04 -35.38
CA PRO A 200 -3.75 35.58 -35.36
C PRO A 200 -2.53 35.12 -34.54
N GLU A 201 -1.48 35.93 -34.47
CA GLU A 201 -0.25 35.65 -33.70
C GLU A 201 -0.50 35.49 -32.20
N MET A 202 -1.48 36.20 -31.64
CA MET A 202 -1.80 36.11 -30.22
C MET A 202 -2.41 34.75 -29.84
N ARG A 203 -3.03 34.05 -30.81
CA ARG A 203 -3.53 32.67 -30.59
C ARG A 203 -2.39 31.67 -30.52
N LEU A 204 -1.42 31.81 -31.42
CA LEU A 204 -0.19 31.00 -31.40
C LEU A 204 0.61 31.27 -30.12
N ALA A 205 0.72 32.52 -29.69
CA ALA A 205 1.34 32.89 -28.42
C ALA A 205 0.62 32.26 -27.22
N GLY A 206 -0.71 32.33 -27.17
CA GLY A 206 -1.51 31.72 -26.10
C GLY A 206 -1.34 30.19 -26.02
N GLY A 207 -1.37 29.50 -27.17
CA GLY A 207 -1.08 28.07 -27.24
C GLY A 207 0.38 27.73 -26.89
N GLY A 208 1.33 28.55 -27.31
CA GLY A 208 2.75 28.39 -26.98
C GLY A 208 3.03 28.52 -25.48
N VAL A 209 2.44 29.53 -24.83
CA VAL A 209 2.52 29.70 -23.37
C VAL A 209 1.93 28.49 -22.65
N LEU A 210 0.81 27.95 -23.15
CA LEU A 210 0.19 26.76 -22.58
C LEU A 210 1.11 25.53 -22.65
N VAL A 211 1.67 25.26 -23.83
CA VAL A 211 2.57 24.13 -24.05
C VAL A 211 3.83 24.28 -23.19
N LEU A 212 4.41 25.48 -23.14
CA LEU A 212 5.56 25.77 -22.30
C LEU A 212 5.24 25.59 -20.81
N ALA A 213 4.11 26.11 -20.32
CA ALA A 213 3.70 25.93 -18.93
C ALA A 213 3.45 24.46 -18.57
N SER A 214 2.93 23.66 -19.50
CA SER A 214 2.73 22.21 -19.32
C SER A 214 4.04 21.43 -19.31
N ALA A 215 4.97 21.80 -20.21
CA ALA A 215 6.27 21.15 -20.35
C ALA A 215 7.31 21.65 -19.33
N LEU A 216 7.06 22.80 -18.68
CA LEU A 216 7.99 23.44 -17.76
C LEU A 216 8.51 22.48 -16.69
N PRO A 217 7.68 21.66 -16.01
CA PRO A 217 8.18 20.80 -14.94
C PRO A 217 9.03 19.65 -15.45
N LEU A 218 8.76 19.17 -16.67
CA LEU A 218 9.61 18.21 -17.36
C LEU A 218 10.95 18.85 -17.78
N LEU A 219 10.93 20.06 -18.33
CA LEU A 219 12.15 20.81 -18.68
C LEU A 219 13.00 21.10 -17.44
N LEU A 220 12.39 21.52 -16.34
CA LEU A 220 13.06 21.72 -15.06
C LEU A 220 13.63 20.41 -14.51
N GLY A 221 12.94 19.28 -14.69
CA GLY A 221 13.46 17.96 -14.29
C GLY A 221 14.71 17.52 -15.08
N PHE A 222 14.91 18.01 -16.30
CA PHE A 222 16.13 17.78 -17.06
C PHE A 222 17.26 18.76 -16.72
N VAL A 223 16.93 20.00 -16.38
CA VAL A 223 17.90 21.07 -16.11
C VAL A 223 18.37 21.07 -14.65
N LEU A 224 17.47 20.84 -13.71
CA LEU A 224 17.77 20.83 -12.28
C LEU A 224 18.38 19.49 -11.87
N ALA A 225 19.35 19.53 -10.98
CA ALA A 225 19.92 18.32 -10.40
C ALA A 225 18.82 17.48 -9.73
N LYS A 226 18.81 16.18 -10.02
CA LYS A 226 17.89 15.26 -9.34
C LYS A 226 18.24 15.24 -7.84
N PRO A 227 17.25 15.38 -6.94
CA PRO A 227 17.51 15.15 -5.53
C PRO A 227 18.05 13.72 -5.38
N TYR A 228 19.17 13.56 -4.68
CA TYR A 228 19.66 12.24 -4.30
C TYR A 228 18.59 11.61 -3.39
N PRO A 229 17.94 10.51 -3.78
CA PRO A 229 17.04 9.83 -2.86
C PRO A 229 17.91 9.22 -1.75
N VAL A 230 17.93 9.84 -0.57
CA VAL A 230 18.61 9.32 0.64
C VAL A 230 17.76 8.24 1.33
N ALA A 231 16.62 7.85 0.75
CA ALA A 231 15.83 6.75 1.26
C ALA A 231 16.44 5.42 0.79
N ASP A 232 17.17 4.75 1.68
CA ASP A 232 17.54 3.35 1.49
C ASP A 232 16.24 2.55 1.32
N PRO A 233 16.13 1.67 0.30
CA PRO A 233 14.94 0.86 0.16
C PRO A 233 14.75 -0.01 1.40
N PRO A 234 13.49 -0.31 1.79
CA PRO A 234 13.20 -1.11 2.99
C PRO A 234 13.81 -2.52 2.94
N TYR A 235 14.22 -2.98 1.74
CA TYR A 235 14.93 -4.24 1.55
C TYR A 235 15.86 -4.15 0.33
N HIS A 236 16.92 -4.97 0.33
CA HIS A 236 17.77 -5.17 -0.85
C HIS A 236 17.58 -6.59 -1.41
N PRO A 237 17.27 -6.75 -2.71
CA PRO A 237 17.07 -8.07 -3.31
C PRO A 237 18.23 -9.04 -3.11
N ALA A 238 19.48 -8.57 -3.21
CA ALA A 238 20.67 -9.39 -3.01
C ALA A 238 20.76 -9.93 -1.57
N ARG A 239 20.39 -9.12 -0.58
CA ARG A 239 20.36 -9.52 0.84
C ARG A 239 19.30 -10.60 1.06
N LEU A 240 18.12 -10.44 0.48
CA LEU A 240 17.03 -11.42 0.58
C LEU A 240 17.39 -12.79 -0.02
N GLN A 241 18.19 -12.81 -1.09
CA GLN A 241 18.69 -14.07 -1.66
C GLN A 241 19.70 -14.76 -0.74
N TYR A 242 20.51 -13.96 -0.05
CA TYR A 242 21.52 -14.44 0.89
C TYR A 242 20.94 -14.94 2.23
N LEU A 243 19.75 -14.47 2.64
CA LEU A 243 19.10 -14.92 3.90
C LEU A 243 19.00 -16.45 4.06
N LYS A 244 18.90 -17.18 2.95
CA LYS A 244 18.79 -18.65 2.96
C LYS A 244 20.07 -19.37 3.35
N SER A 245 21.21 -18.77 3.00
CA SER A 245 22.53 -19.34 3.26
C SER A 245 23.06 -18.99 4.64
N ILE A 246 22.45 -18.01 5.34
CA ILE A 246 22.90 -17.58 6.67
C ILE A 246 22.91 -18.75 7.67
N PRO A 247 21.86 -19.59 7.79
CA PRO A 247 21.90 -20.74 8.70
C PRO A 247 23.08 -21.69 8.42
N ALA A 248 23.49 -21.86 7.15
CA ALA A 248 24.65 -22.68 6.80
C ALA A 248 25.99 -22.07 7.23
N GLY A 249 26.09 -20.73 7.28
CA GLY A 249 27.25 -20.04 7.86
C GLY A 249 27.44 -20.37 9.35
N HIS A 250 26.33 -20.64 10.06
CA HIS A 250 26.31 -21.02 11.48
C HIS A 250 26.35 -22.53 11.73
N GLY A 251 26.58 -23.35 10.69
CA GLY A 251 26.67 -24.81 10.80
C GLY A 251 25.34 -25.56 10.77
N PHE A 252 24.24 -24.88 10.43
CA PHE A 252 22.91 -25.48 10.29
C PHE A 252 22.54 -25.75 8.82
N GLN A 253 21.41 -26.42 8.58
CA GLN A 253 20.94 -26.66 7.23
C GLN A 253 20.39 -25.37 6.60
N GLU A 254 20.73 -25.10 5.34
CA GLU A 254 20.14 -23.99 4.58
C GLU A 254 18.60 -24.09 4.53
N LEU A 255 17.93 -22.93 4.53
CA LEU A 255 16.49 -22.84 4.38
C LEU A 255 16.08 -23.32 2.98
N LYS A 256 15.25 -24.37 2.93
CA LYS A 256 14.74 -24.96 1.70
C LYS A 256 13.66 -24.08 1.09
N ARG A 257 13.35 -24.31 -0.19
CA ARG A 257 12.25 -23.59 -0.87
C ARG A 257 10.89 -23.82 -0.20
N ASP A 258 10.70 -25.02 0.32
CA ASP A 258 9.48 -25.43 1.02
C ASP A 258 9.62 -25.22 2.53
N ASP A 259 10.49 -24.33 3.01
CA ASP A 259 10.48 -23.90 4.41
C ASP A 259 9.62 -22.63 4.52
N LEU A 260 8.74 -22.61 5.52
CA LEU A 260 7.86 -21.47 5.76
C LEU A 260 8.63 -20.38 6.50
N MET A 261 8.69 -19.20 5.91
CA MET A 261 9.20 -18.00 6.56
C MET A 261 8.06 -17.10 7.01
N MET A 262 8.32 -16.26 8.00
CA MET A 262 7.45 -15.16 8.38
C MET A 262 8.23 -13.85 8.35
N SER A 263 7.63 -12.78 7.85
CA SER A 263 8.29 -11.48 7.75
C SER A 263 7.29 -10.33 7.79
N ASP A 264 7.77 -9.14 8.15
CA ASP A 264 7.04 -7.89 7.97
C ASP A 264 7.01 -7.41 6.50
N LEU A 265 7.84 -8.02 5.63
CA LEU A 265 7.91 -7.79 4.19
C LEU A 265 7.73 -9.10 3.39
N PRO A 266 6.63 -9.85 3.56
CA PRO A 266 6.51 -11.20 3.01
C PRO A 266 6.55 -11.22 1.47
N TRP A 267 6.06 -10.17 0.81
CA TRP A 267 6.12 -10.07 -0.65
C TRP A 267 7.56 -10.01 -1.17
N ALA A 268 8.45 -9.34 -0.44
CA ALA A 268 9.85 -9.20 -0.82
C ALA A 268 10.59 -10.52 -0.61
N VAL A 269 10.38 -11.16 0.54
CA VAL A 269 10.94 -12.49 0.85
C VAL A 269 10.45 -13.53 -0.14
N ALA A 270 9.16 -13.51 -0.50
CA ALA A 270 8.61 -14.44 -1.48
C ALA A 270 9.16 -14.20 -2.89
N TRP A 271 9.18 -12.96 -3.35
CA TRP A 271 9.56 -12.64 -4.73
C TRP A 271 11.07 -12.69 -4.97
N TYR A 272 11.86 -12.08 -4.08
CA TYR A 272 13.32 -11.97 -4.24
C TYR A 272 14.07 -13.06 -3.50
N GLY A 273 13.57 -13.48 -2.34
CA GLY A 273 14.10 -14.63 -1.61
C GLY A 273 13.70 -15.93 -2.28
N GLY A 274 12.47 -16.08 -2.79
CA GLY A 274 11.98 -17.36 -3.34
C GLY A 274 11.70 -18.36 -2.23
N GLN A 275 11.01 -17.91 -1.19
CA GLN A 275 10.55 -18.70 -0.04
C GLN A 275 9.05 -18.53 0.12
N ASP A 276 8.36 -19.53 0.63
CA ASP A 276 7.00 -19.32 1.12
C ASP A 276 7.07 -18.39 2.32
N SER A 277 6.44 -17.22 2.25
CA SER A 277 6.48 -16.23 3.33
C SER A 277 5.10 -15.78 3.75
N LEU A 278 4.84 -15.83 5.06
CA LEU A 278 3.66 -15.27 5.70
C LEU A 278 3.94 -13.88 6.24
N TRP A 279 2.88 -13.08 6.28
CA TRP A 279 2.92 -11.82 7.01
C TRP A 279 3.13 -12.07 8.50
N LEU A 280 3.90 -11.20 9.13
CA LEU A 280 4.07 -11.15 10.58
C LEU A 280 2.70 -11.10 11.27
N THR A 281 2.44 -12.05 12.17
CA THR A 281 1.18 -12.07 12.93
C THR A 281 0.95 -10.80 13.73
N ARG A 282 -0.28 -10.57 14.19
CA ARG A 282 -0.58 -9.40 15.01
C ARG A 282 0.06 -9.48 16.39
N THR A 283 0.13 -10.68 16.98
CA THR A 283 0.79 -10.93 18.26
C THR A 283 1.76 -12.11 18.18
N VAL A 284 2.77 -12.11 19.05
CA VAL A 284 3.62 -13.28 19.27
C VAL A 284 2.81 -14.39 19.95
N GLN A 285 2.04 -14.05 20.99
CA GLN A 285 1.11 -14.97 21.65
C GLN A 285 -0.30 -14.35 21.65
N PRO A 286 -1.34 -15.08 21.22
CA PRO A 286 -1.33 -16.49 20.80
C PRO A 286 -1.04 -16.73 19.31
N ASP A 287 -1.13 -15.70 18.46
CA ASP A 287 -1.29 -15.87 17.00
C ASP A 287 -0.10 -16.58 16.30
N PHE A 288 1.13 -16.30 16.70
CA PHE A 288 2.28 -16.95 16.07
C PHE A 288 2.41 -18.40 16.49
N TYR A 289 2.16 -18.71 17.77
CA TYR A 289 2.19 -20.09 18.26
C TYR A 289 1.09 -20.93 17.62
N SER A 290 -0.14 -20.40 17.48
CA SER A 290 -1.21 -21.14 16.80
C SER A 290 -0.85 -21.45 15.33
N LEU A 291 -0.26 -20.51 14.59
CA LEU A 291 0.21 -20.81 13.22
C LEU A 291 1.35 -21.82 13.18
N ASN A 292 2.33 -21.67 14.07
CA ASN A 292 3.51 -22.51 14.11
C ASN A 292 3.17 -23.96 14.50
N ASP A 293 2.27 -24.12 15.46
CA ASP A 293 1.96 -25.41 16.07
C ASP A 293 0.80 -26.13 15.33
N ASP A 294 -0.23 -25.40 14.92
CA ASP A 294 -1.44 -25.99 14.31
C ASP A 294 -1.39 -26.08 12.78
N PHE A 295 -0.59 -25.23 12.10
CA PHE A 295 -0.66 -25.08 10.64
C PHE A 295 0.59 -25.60 9.91
N ARG A 296 1.71 -24.89 10.04
CA ARG A 296 3.00 -25.28 9.46
C ARG A 296 4.10 -24.61 10.27
N PRO A 297 5.12 -25.36 10.72
CA PRO A 297 6.17 -24.79 11.54
C PRO A 297 6.95 -23.74 10.75
N ILE A 298 7.11 -22.58 11.37
CA ILE A 298 7.87 -21.47 10.82
C ILE A 298 9.35 -21.80 11.04
N ARG A 299 10.14 -21.80 9.97
CA ARG A 299 11.58 -22.14 10.01
C ARG A 299 12.48 -20.91 10.04
N GLY A 300 11.95 -19.76 9.63
CA GLY A 300 12.67 -18.50 9.64
C GLY A 300 11.75 -17.31 9.89
N LEU A 301 12.21 -16.35 10.66
CA LEU A 301 11.55 -15.09 10.95
C LEU A 301 12.49 -13.95 10.57
N TYR A 302 12.10 -13.16 9.57
CA TYR A 302 12.90 -12.04 9.10
C TYR A 302 12.18 -10.72 9.41
N LEU A 303 12.79 -9.89 10.24
CA LEU A 303 12.26 -8.60 10.69
C LEU A 303 13.12 -7.47 10.12
N THR A 304 12.45 -6.42 9.63
CA THR A 304 13.11 -5.27 9.00
C THR A 304 12.81 -3.97 9.74
N GLU A 305 13.29 -2.86 9.20
CA GLU A 305 13.03 -1.50 9.70
C GLU A 305 11.54 -1.19 9.86
N MET A 306 10.68 -1.89 9.12
CA MET A 306 9.24 -1.76 9.29
C MET A 306 8.75 -2.19 10.68
N THR A 307 9.44 -3.12 11.35
CA THR A 307 9.12 -3.52 12.73
C THR A 307 10.11 -2.95 13.73
N THR A 308 11.40 -2.87 13.38
CA THR A 308 12.47 -2.47 14.31
C THR A 308 12.53 -0.96 14.55
N ASP A 309 12.13 -0.11 13.59
CA ASP A 309 12.17 1.36 13.70
C ASP A 309 10.76 1.98 13.94
N GLN A 310 9.92 1.29 14.72
CA GLN A 310 8.56 1.75 15.02
C GLN A 310 8.52 2.79 16.15
N ARG A 311 7.47 3.62 16.15
CA ARG A 311 7.25 4.64 17.19
C ARG A 311 7.04 4.01 18.57
N TYR A 312 8.04 4.17 19.45
CA TYR A 312 8.08 3.61 20.82
C TYR A 312 6.75 3.69 21.60
N VAL A 313 6.22 4.88 21.90
CA VAL A 313 5.07 4.97 22.82
C VAL A 313 3.76 4.46 22.20
N SER A 314 3.49 4.80 20.94
CA SER A 314 2.21 4.49 20.30
C SER A 314 2.10 3.04 19.79
N ARG A 315 3.23 2.38 19.52
CA ARG A 315 3.27 1.01 18.96
C ARG A 315 3.84 0.00 19.95
N VAL A 316 4.97 0.29 20.60
CA VAL A 316 5.64 -0.65 21.52
C VAL A 316 4.92 -0.76 22.86
N PHE A 317 4.48 0.36 23.44
CA PHE A 317 3.79 0.42 24.73
C PHE A 317 2.27 0.61 24.62
N ALA A 318 1.70 0.25 23.47
CA ALA A 318 0.25 0.27 23.29
C ALA A 318 -0.43 -0.62 24.34
N LYS A 319 -1.41 -0.06 25.06
CA LYS A 319 -2.07 -0.70 26.21
C LYS A 319 -2.79 -2.01 25.84
N ASP A 320 -3.17 -2.15 24.58
CA ASP A 320 -4.07 -3.20 24.12
C ASP A 320 -3.35 -4.49 23.72
N ASN A 321 -2.00 -4.53 23.69
CA ASN A 321 -1.30 -5.67 23.09
C ASN A 321 0.10 -5.93 23.70
N ALA A 322 0.13 -6.64 24.83
CA ALA A 322 1.35 -6.87 25.61
C ALA A 322 2.38 -7.78 24.93
N SER A 323 1.95 -8.64 24.00
CA SER A 323 2.75 -9.61 23.24
C SER A 323 3.04 -9.14 21.79
N ASN A 324 3.17 -7.82 21.60
CA ASN A 324 3.52 -7.23 20.31
C ASN A 324 4.94 -7.58 19.85
N TRP A 325 5.12 -7.70 18.53
CA TRP A 325 6.42 -7.95 17.90
C TRP A 325 7.43 -6.84 18.15
N GLU A 326 6.99 -5.59 18.20
CA GLU A 326 7.85 -4.44 18.45
C GLU A 326 8.43 -4.49 19.87
N ARG A 327 7.65 -4.97 20.85
CA ARG A 327 8.12 -5.20 22.22
C ARG A 327 9.03 -6.42 22.33
N PHE A 328 8.75 -7.46 21.55
CA PHE A 328 9.62 -8.64 21.44
C PHE A 328 11.02 -8.24 20.94
N VAL A 329 11.09 -7.50 19.83
CA VAL A 329 12.37 -7.00 19.27
C VAL A 329 13.08 -6.10 20.27
N LEU A 330 12.36 -5.18 20.92
CA LEU A 330 12.96 -4.29 21.91
C LEU A 330 13.57 -5.06 23.09
N ASN A 331 12.85 -6.06 23.62
CA ASN A 331 13.37 -6.90 24.70
C ASN A 331 14.62 -7.65 24.25
N MET A 332 14.63 -8.17 23.02
CA MET A 332 15.79 -8.86 22.45
C MET A 332 16.99 -7.91 22.28
N GLN A 333 16.76 -6.68 21.81
CA GLN A 333 17.80 -5.65 21.67
C GLN A 333 18.40 -5.19 23.01
N ILE A 334 17.60 -5.13 24.07
CA ILE A 334 18.04 -4.66 25.38
C ILE A 334 18.69 -5.79 26.19
N ASN A 335 18.05 -6.97 26.23
CA ASN A 335 18.46 -8.07 27.09
C ASN A 335 19.40 -9.05 26.39
N GLY A 336 19.42 -9.08 25.06
CA GLY A 336 20.22 -10.04 24.28
C GLY A 336 19.71 -11.48 24.33
N GLU A 337 18.56 -11.72 24.95
CA GLU A 337 18.00 -13.06 25.17
C GLU A 337 16.63 -13.20 24.48
N LEU A 338 16.41 -14.39 23.90
CA LEU A 338 15.10 -14.78 23.40
C LEU A 338 14.19 -15.16 24.57
N PRO A 339 12.87 -14.90 24.50
CA PRO A 339 11.93 -15.38 25.51
C PRO A 339 11.96 -16.90 25.65
N ASP A 340 11.86 -17.37 26.89
CA ASP A 340 11.81 -18.80 27.20
C ASP A 340 10.71 -19.50 26.38
N GLY A 341 11.09 -20.59 25.71
CA GLY A 341 10.16 -21.40 24.92
C GLY A 341 9.87 -20.88 23.50
N PHE A 342 10.56 -19.83 23.02
CA PHE A 342 10.43 -19.41 21.63
C PHE A 342 11.04 -20.44 20.66
N PRO A 343 10.35 -20.86 19.57
CA PRO A 343 10.78 -21.99 18.74
C PRO A 343 11.98 -21.70 17.83
N LEU A 344 12.28 -20.43 17.55
CA LEU A 344 13.42 -20.04 16.69
C LEU A 344 14.59 -19.60 17.57
N LEU A 345 15.50 -20.53 17.83
CA LEU A 345 16.64 -20.33 18.74
C LEU A 345 17.86 -19.70 18.06
N GLY A 346 18.00 -19.88 16.74
CA GLY A 346 19.10 -19.31 15.97
C GLY A 346 18.83 -17.83 15.73
N VAL A 347 19.77 -16.97 16.11
CA VAL A 347 19.69 -15.52 15.86
C VAL A 347 20.93 -15.11 15.09
N ASP A 348 20.72 -14.43 13.97
CA ASP A 348 21.79 -13.80 13.21
C ASP A 348 21.69 -12.28 13.32
N ASP A 349 22.83 -11.64 13.60
CA ASP A 349 22.97 -10.20 13.84
C ASP A 349 23.76 -9.49 12.74
N GLU A 350 24.00 -10.14 11.58
CA GLU A 350 24.80 -9.59 10.46
C GLU A 350 24.27 -8.22 9.97
N PHE A 351 22.98 -7.97 10.16
CA PHE A 351 22.29 -6.73 9.76
C PHE A 351 21.74 -5.89 10.93
N PHE A 352 22.29 -6.10 12.13
CA PHE A 352 21.98 -5.29 13.32
C PHE A 352 22.39 -3.82 13.11
N PRO A 353 21.63 -2.83 13.65
CA PRO A 353 20.42 -2.94 14.46
C PRO A 353 19.10 -2.93 13.69
N GLN A 354 19.18 -2.74 12.37
CA GLN A 354 18.01 -2.46 11.53
C GLN A 354 17.21 -3.71 11.20
N GLN A 355 17.86 -4.86 11.04
CA GLN A 355 17.23 -6.09 10.59
C GLN A 355 17.69 -7.28 11.41
N TRP A 356 16.81 -8.25 11.58
CA TRP A 356 17.06 -9.47 12.33
C TRP A 356 16.56 -10.68 11.57
N LEU A 357 17.35 -11.76 11.59
CA LEU A 357 16.92 -13.07 11.13
C LEU A 357 16.96 -14.05 12.32
N LEU A 358 15.82 -14.64 12.63
CA LEU A 358 15.71 -15.75 13.55
C LEU A 358 15.40 -17.02 12.76
N PHE A 359 15.98 -18.16 13.11
CA PHE A 359 15.77 -19.41 12.40
C PHE A 359 15.72 -20.61 13.35
N ALA A 360 15.04 -21.66 12.89
CA ALA A 360 14.88 -22.89 13.67
C ALA A 360 16.21 -23.65 13.72
N VAL A 361 16.63 -24.01 14.93
CA VAL A 361 17.77 -24.90 15.16
C VAL A 361 17.22 -26.33 15.21
N PRO A 362 17.79 -27.29 14.46
CA PRO A 362 17.37 -28.68 14.55
C PRO A 362 17.54 -29.21 15.98
N GLU A 363 16.58 -29.99 16.49
CA GLU A 363 16.62 -30.62 17.83
C GLU A 363 17.88 -31.49 18.07
N THR A 364 18.63 -31.80 17.03
CA THR A 364 19.88 -32.59 17.05
C THR A 364 21.15 -31.75 17.03
N ALA A 365 21.07 -30.43 17.25
CA ALA A 365 22.26 -29.61 17.42
C ALA A 365 22.98 -29.97 18.74
N PRO A 366 24.32 -30.16 18.75
CA PRO A 366 25.08 -30.58 19.92
C PRO A 366 25.12 -29.53 21.04
#